data_AF-A0A1Z4QTS2-F1
#
_entry.id   AF-A0A1Z4QTS2-F1
#
_cell.length_a   1.000
_cell.length_b   1.000
_cell.length_c   1.000
_cell.angle_alpha   90.00
_cell.angle_beta   90.00
_cell.angle_gamma   90.00
#
_symmetry.space_group_name_H-M   'P 1'
#
loop_
_entity.id
_entity.type
_entity.pdbx_description
1 polymer ?
#
loop_
_entity_poly.entity_id
_entity_poly.type
_entity_poly.pdbx_seq_one_letter_code
_entity_poly.pdbx_strand_id
1 'polypeptide(L)'
;MKCPSCGSSETYRKAKHSLIVNCDRCRHIWEVNQVAFPIAQFRLYKSKGAMRGNHYIDVWLCPSDKSKFSFSLRYQSSFNCIFPNPDYPEDPYLKGMFDNPQLAIEAGIKQVYQE
;
A
#
# COMPACT_ATOMS: atom_id res chain seq x y z
N MET A 1 -6.73 -4.43 -13.91
CA MET A 1 -6.83 -3.09 -14.54
C MET A 1 -6.95 -3.26 -16.04
N LYS A 2 -7.60 -2.34 -16.75
CA LYS A 2 -7.71 -2.42 -18.23
C LYS A 2 -6.62 -1.57 -18.88
N CYS A 3 -6.11 -2.02 -20.03
CA CYS A 3 -5.17 -1.27 -20.84
C CYS A 3 -5.85 0.00 -21.37
N PRO A 4 -5.27 1.20 -21.17
CA PRO A 4 -5.88 2.45 -21.63
C PRO A 4 -5.90 2.58 -23.16
N SER A 5 -5.00 1.89 -23.87
CA SER A 5 -4.91 1.95 -25.33
C SER A 5 -5.90 1.03 -26.06
N CYS A 6 -6.16 -0.19 -25.55
CA CYS A 6 -6.98 -1.19 -26.25
C CYS A 6 -8.12 -1.80 -25.42
N GLY A 7 -8.29 -1.39 -24.16
CA GLY A 7 -9.34 -1.87 -23.26
C GLY A 7 -9.16 -3.30 -22.73
N SER A 8 -8.12 -4.03 -23.16
CA SER A 8 -7.86 -5.40 -22.70
C SER A 8 -7.59 -5.48 -21.20
N SER A 9 -8.07 -6.53 -20.54
CA SER A 9 -7.73 -6.86 -19.15
C SER A 9 -6.45 -7.68 -18.99
N GLU A 10 -5.84 -8.10 -20.10
CA GLU A 10 -4.59 -8.86 -20.13
C GLU A 10 -3.39 -7.93 -19.90
N THR A 11 -3.19 -7.57 -18.64
CA THR A 11 -2.14 -6.64 -18.21
C THR A 11 -1.25 -7.28 -17.15
N TYR A 12 0.06 -7.06 -17.20
CA TYR A 12 1.00 -7.61 -16.24
C TYR A 12 2.09 -6.61 -15.83
N ARG A 13 2.80 -6.93 -14.74
CA ARG A 13 3.98 -6.22 -14.26
C ARG A 13 5.17 -7.18 -14.24
N LYS A 14 6.35 -6.71 -14.62
CA LYS A 14 7.57 -7.54 -14.62
C LYS A 14 8.08 -7.85 -13.22
N ALA A 15 7.84 -6.95 -12.26
CA ALA A 15 8.15 -7.13 -10.86
C ALA A 15 6.96 -6.72 -9.99
N LYS A 16 6.82 -7.34 -8.81
CA LYS A 16 5.71 -7.09 -7.87
C LYS A 16 5.58 -5.60 -7.50
N HIS A 17 6.71 -4.91 -7.38
CA HIS A 17 6.79 -3.51 -6.96
C HIS A 17 7.06 -2.55 -8.14
N SER A 18 6.95 -3.01 -9.38
CA SER A 18 7.14 -2.12 -10.54
C SER A 18 5.90 -1.25 -10.72
N LEU A 19 6.07 0.05 -10.93
CA LEU A 19 4.97 0.94 -11.35
C LEU A 19 4.63 0.81 -12.84
N ILE A 20 5.45 0.08 -13.59
CA ILE A 20 5.28 -0.09 -15.04
C ILE A 20 4.37 -1.30 -15.29
N VAL A 21 3.28 -1.04 -15.99
CA VAL A 21 2.30 -2.05 -16.42
C VAL A 21 2.41 -2.22 -17.93
N ASN A 22 2.33 -3.47 -18.38
CA ASN A 22 2.41 -3.86 -19.77
C ASN A 22 1.09 -4.51 -20.18
N CYS A 23 0.58 -4.18 -21.36
CA CYS A 23 -0.52 -4.89 -21.99
C CYS A 23 0.03 -6.03 -22.84
N ASP A 24 -0.43 -7.26 -22.61
CA ASP A 24 0.04 -8.40 -23.41
C ASP A 24 -0.51 -8.35 -24.84
N ARG A 25 -1.76 -7.88 -25.00
CA ARG A 25 -2.46 -7.79 -26.29
C ARG A 25 -1.88 -6.77 -27.27
N CYS A 26 -1.68 -5.52 -26.84
CA CYS A 26 -1.25 -4.43 -27.73
C CYS A 26 0.17 -3.92 -27.45
N ARG A 27 0.90 -4.55 -26.52
CA ARG A 27 2.25 -4.16 -26.10
C ARG A 27 2.38 -2.74 -25.54
N HIS A 28 1.26 -2.05 -25.30
CA HIS A 28 1.27 -0.73 -24.67
C HIS A 28 1.83 -0.82 -23.24
N ILE A 29 2.68 0.16 -22.89
CA ILE A 29 3.35 0.26 -21.60
C ILE A 29 2.93 1.60 -20.98
N TRP A 30 2.52 1.58 -19.72
CA TRP A 30 2.18 2.79 -18.99
C TRP A 30 2.57 2.66 -17.52
N GLU A 31 2.69 3.80 -16.86
CA GLU A 31 2.99 3.88 -15.44
C GLU A 31 1.69 4.06 -14.64
N VAL A 32 1.64 3.48 -13.45
CA VAL A 32 0.55 3.70 -12.49
C VAL A 32 1.06 4.37 -11.23
N ASN A 33 0.12 4.84 -10.41
CA ASN A 33 0.46 5.54 -9.17
C ASN A 33 0.93 4.59 -8.05
N GLN A 34 0.50 3.31 -8.08
CA GLN A 34 0.79 2.36 -7.00
C GLN A 34 1.28 1.01 -7.49
N VAL A 35 2.10 0.38 -6.64
CA VAL A 35 2.59 -0.99 -6.83
C VAL A 35 1.45 -2.00 -6.70
N ALA A 36 1.62 -3.21 -7.24
CA ALA A 36 0.59 -4.24 -7.14
C ALA A 36 0.54 -4.88 -5.73
N PHE A 37 1.67 -4.87 -5.03
CA PHE A 37 1.82 -5.47 -3.71
C PHE A 37 2.63 -4.55 -2.80
N PRO A 38 2.38 -4.59 -1.48
CA PRO A 38 3.22 -3.90 -0.50
C PRO A 38 4.69 -4.24 -0.68
N ILE A 39 5.53 -3.23 -0.48
CA ILE A 39 6.99 -3.34 -0.55
C ILE A 39 7.51 -4.14 0.64
N ALA A 40 6.87 -3.98 1.79
CA ALA A 40 7.14 -4.76 3.00
C ALA A 40 5.83 -5.00 3.75
N GLN A 41 5.79 -6.06 4.54
CA GLN A 41 4.69 -6.34 5.46
C GLN A 41 5.26 -6.71 6.82
N PHE A 42 4.62 -6.22 7.87
CA PHE A 42 4.94 -6.59 9.25
C PHE A 42 3.67 -7.05 9.96
N ARG A 43 3.74 -8.18 10.65
CA ARG A 43 2.65 -8.70 11.48
C ARG A 43 3.01 -8.57 12.94
N LEU A 44 2.13 -7.95 13.72
CA LEU A 44 2.22 -7.93 15.18
C LEU A 44 0.95 -8.50 15.81
N TYR A 45 1.09 -9.07 17.02
CA TYR A 45 -0.04 -9.58 17.79
C TYR A 45 -0.23 -8.73 19.04
N LYS A 46 -1.39 -8.08 19.16
CA LYS A 46 -1.79 -7.31 20.34
C LYS A 46 -2.57 -8.24 21.28
N SER A 47 -2.05 -8.48 22.48
CA SER A 47 -2.61 -9.45 23.44
C SER A 47 -3.64 -8.85 24.41
N LYS A 48 -3.65 -7.52 24.59
CA LYS A 48 -4.50 -6.78 25.52
C LYS A 48 -5.01 -5.48 24.88
N GLY A 49 -6.11 -4.94 25.40
CA GLY A 49 -6.74 -3.69 24.92
C GLY A 49 -7.78 -3.90 23.82
N ALA A 50 -8.32 -2.80 23.30
CA ALA A 50 -9.23 -2.80 22.17
C ALA A 50 -8.53 -3.37 20.92
N MET A 51 -9.31 -4.05 20.06
CA MET A 51 -8.82 -4.71 18.85
C MET A 51 -7.69 -5.71 19.10
N ARG A 52 -7.87 -6.62 20.07
CA ARG A 52 -6.95 -7.73 20.33
C ARG A 52 -6.85 -8.65 19.10
N GLY A 53 -5.65 -8.99 18.67
CA GLY A 53 -5.44 -9.94 17.58
C GLY A 53 -4.23 -9.60 16.72
N ASN A 54 -4.20 -10.18 15.52
CA ASN A 54 -3.18 -9.87 14.53
C ASN A 54 -3.48 -8.52 13.87
N HIS A 55 -2.47 -7.68 13.84
CA HIS A 55 -2.44 -6.46 13.04
C HIS A 55 -1.34 -6.60 12.00
N TYR A 56 -1.63 -6.12 10.80
CA TYR A 56 -0.71 -6.11 9.68
C TYR A 56 -0.43 -4.66 9.31
N ILE A 57 0.84 -4.34 9.14
CA ILE A 57 1.33 -3.07 8.65
C ILE A 57 1.91 -3.34 7.27
N ASP A 58 1.26 -2.84 6.24
CA ASP A 58 1.71 -2.96 4.86
C ASP A 58 2.38 -1.65 4.45
N VAL A 59 3.59 -1.73 3.91
CA VAL A 59 4.35 -0.58 3.44
C VAL A 59 4.15 -0.43 1.94
N TRP A 60 3.83 0.77 1.50
CA TRP A 60 3.58 1.16 0.11
C TRP A 60 4.48 2.33 -0.29
N LEU A 61 4.53 2.63 -1.59
CA LEU A 61 5.11 3.90 -2.04
C LEU A 61 4.19 5.05 -1.62
N CYS A 62 4.79 6.16 -1.21
CA CYS A 62 4.02 7.36 -0.92
C CYS A 62 3.39 7.90 -2.23
N PRO A 63 2.07 8.19 -2.24
CA PRO A 63 1.38 8.69 -3.44
C PRO A 63 1.94 10.00 -3.99
N SER A 64 2.39 10.90 -3.11
CA SER A 64 2.90 12.23 -3.50
C SER A 64 4.40 12.25 -3.78
N ASP A 65 5.18 11.32 -3.21
CA ASP A 65 6.62 11.19 -3.46
C ASP A 65 7.04 9.72 -3.54
N LYS A 66 7.29 9.24 -4.77
CA LYS A 66 7.66 7.84 -5.04
C LYS A 66 9.03 7.43 -4.49
N SER A 67 9.84 8.37 -3.99
CA SER A 67 11.08 8.07 -3.27
C SER A 67 10.84 7.76 -1.79
N LYS A 68 9.63 8.00 -1.30
CA LYS A 68 9.21 7.83 0.10
C LYS A 68 8.23 6.68 0.24
N PHE A 69 7.97 6.33 1.49
CA PHE A 69 7.12 5.23 1.88
C PHE A 69 5.93 5.70 2.71
N SER A 70 4.81 5.01 2.60
CA SER A 70 3.63 5.16 3.44
C SER A 70 3.24 3.80 3.99
N PHE A 71 2.40 3.75 5.02
CA PHE A 71 1.85 2.48 5.51
C PHE A 71 0.32 2.45 5.44
N SER A 72 -0.24 1.24 5.32
CA SER A 72 -1.64 0.94 5.63
C SER A 72 -1.71 -0.06 6.78
N LEU A 73 -2.84 -0.07 7.49
CA LEU A 73 -3.12 -1.05 8.54
C LEU A 73 -4.22 -1.99 8.11
N ARG A 74 -4.09 -3.28 8.44
CA ARG A 74 -5.17 -4.27 8.37
C ARG A 74 -5.29 -5.00 9.70
N TYR A 75 -6.52 -5.29 10.09
CA TYR A 75 -6.80 -6.07 11.28
C TYR A 75 -7.28 -7.47 10.89
N GLN A 76 -6.59 -8.51 11.37
CA GLN A 76 -6.82 -9.89 10.92
C GLN A 76 -6.82 -9.99 9.39
N SER A 77 -7.85 -10.62 8.80
CA SER A 77 -8.05 -10.74 7.36
C SER A 77 -8.93 -9.63 6.77
N SER A 78 -9.04 -8.49 7.45
CA SER A 78 -9.87 -7.36 6.99
C SER A 78 -9.26 -6.61 5.80
N PHE A 79 -10.09 -5.77 5.19
CA PHE A 79 -9.64 -4.67 4.34
C PHE A 79 -8.77 -3.68 5.11
N ASN A 80 -8.05 -2.83 4.37
CA ASN A 80 -7.26 -1.74 4.97
C ASN A 80 -8.17 -0.81 5.78
N CYS A 81 -7.68 -0.39 6.95
CA CYS A 81 -8.27 0.67 7.74
C CYS A 81 -8.24 1.99 6.94
N ILE A 82 -9.34 2.73 7.00
CA ILE A 82 -9.43 4.07 6.41
C ILE A 82 -8.98 5.07 7.48
N PHE A 83 -8.04 5.93 7.12
CA PHE A 83 -7.60 7.03 7.96
C PHE A 83 -8.27 8.33 7.50
N PRO A 84 -8.55 9.27 8.42
CA PRO A 84 -8.67 10.67 8.05
C PRO A 84 -7.30 11.12 7.55
N ASN A 85 -7.10 11.09 6.24
CA ASN A 85 -5.84 11.50 5.62
C ASN A 85 -6.08 12.63 4.60
N PRO A 86 -5.91 13.90 5.01
CA PRO A 86 -6.04 15.03 4.08
C PRO A 86 -4.90 15.08 3.06
N ASP A 87 -3.76 14.45 3.34
CA ASP A 87 -2.59 14.48 2.45
C ASP A 87 -2.78 13.57 1.23
N TYR A 88 -3.54 12.46 1.38
CA TYR A 88 -3.84 11.51 0.30
C TYR A 88 -5.36 11.24 0.15
N PRO A 89 -6.14 12.18 -0.40
CA PRO A 89 -7.60 12.00 -0.54
C PRO A 89 -7.99 10.81 -1.42
N GLU A 90 -7.18 10.50 -2.45
CA GLU A 90 -7.41 9.38 -3.36
C GLU A 90 -6.96 8.03 -2.79
N ASP A 91 -6.09 8.04 -1.77
CA ASP A 91 -5.56 6.85 -1.09
C ASP A 91 -5.77 6.94 0.43
N PRO A 92 -7.02 6.95 0.93
CA PRO A 92 -7.33 7.25 2.32
C PRO A 92 -6.91 6.13 3.29
N TYR A 93 -6.44 5.00 2.77
CA TYR A 93 -5.91 3.87 3.53
C TYR A 93 -4.40 3.93 3.75
N LEU A 94 -3.70 4.86 3.08
CA LEU A 94 -2.27 5.11 3.31
C LEU A 94 -2.11 6.24 4.33
N LYS A 95 -1.01 6.21 5.08
CA LYS A 95 -0.67 7.25 6.04
C LYS A 95 0.84 7.51 6.09
N GLY A 96 1.19 8.78 6.23
CA GLY A 96 2.56 9.27 6.46
C GLY A 96 3.45 9.25 5.22
N MET A 97 4.63 9.86 5.36
CA MET A 97 5.67 9.95 4.33
C MET A 97 7.02 9.70 5.03
N PHE A 98 7.65 8.57 4.74
CA PHE A 98 8.82 8.08 5.46
C PHE A 98 9.99 7.83 4.50
N ASP A 99 11.21 8.06 4.97
CA ASP A 99 12.42 7.92 4.14
C ASP A 99 12.78 6.46 3.82
N ASN A 100 12.29 5.50 4.61
CA ASN A 100 12.54 4.09 4.40
C ASN A 100 11.39 3.22 4.94
N PRO A 101 11.31 1.94 4.53
CA PRO A 101 10.24 1.04 4.97
C PRO A 101 10.19 0.80 6.49
N GLN A 102 11.35 0.81 7.17
CA GLN A 102 11.43 0.53 8.61
C GLN A 102 10.76 1.63 9.42
N LEU A 103 10.97 2.90 9.05
CA LEU A 103 10.29 4.03 9.70
C LEU A 103 8.77 3.98 9.49
N ALA A 104 8.30 3.56 8.31
CA ALA A 104 6.89 3.35 8.05
C ALA A 104 6.29 2.23 8.93
N ILE A 105 7.03 1.14 9.14
CA ILE A 105 6.63 0.06 10.06
C ILE A 105 6.54 0.57 11.49
N GLU A 106 7.55 1.29 11.98
CA GLU A 106 7.56 1.83 13.35
C GLU A 106 6.39 2.79 13.60
N ALA A 107 6.07 3.63 12.61
CA ALA A 107 4.89 4.50 12.67
C ALA A 107 3.58 3.70 12.71
N GLY A 108 3.48 2.65 11.89
CA GLY A 108 2.34 1.72 11.92
C GLY A 108 2.17 1.01 13.25
N ILE A 109 3.28 0.57 13.88
CA ILE A 109 3.25 -0.05 15.22
C ILE A 109 2.70 0.95 16.23
N LYS A 110 3.21 2.19 16.24
CA LYS A 110 2.74 3.25 17.15
C LYS A 110 1.24 3.49 16.98
N GLN A 111 0.76 3.56 15.74
CA GLN A 111 -0.67 3.76 15.45
C GLN A 111 -1.54 2.63 16.04
N VAL A 112 -1.14 1.36 15.91
CA VAL A 112 -1.88 0.21 16.46
C VAL A 112 -2.01 0.25 17.99
N TYR A 113 -1.06 0.88 18.68
CA TYR A 113 -1.09 1.04 20.14
C TYR A 113 -1.76 2.34 20.61
N GLN A 114 -2.04 3.29 19.71
CA GLN A 114 -2.84 4.50 20.01
C GLN A 114 -4.36 4.23 19.97
N GLU A 115 -4.77 3.18 19.26
CA GLU A 115 -6.15 2.64 19.22
C GLU A 115 -6.44 1.67 20.38
#